data_AF-A0A6V1RY79-F1
#
_entry.id   AF-A0A6V1RY79-F1
#
_cell.length_a   1.000
_cell.length_b   1.000
_cell.length_c   1.000
_cell.angle_alpha   90.00
_cell.angle_beta   90.00
_cell.angle_gamma   90.00
#
_symmetry.space_group_name_H-M   'P 1'
#
loop_
_entity.id
_entity.type
_entity.pdbx_description
1 polymer ?
#
loop_
_entity_poly.entity_id
_entity_poly.type
_entity_poly.pdbx_seq_one_letter_code
_entity_poly.pdbx_strand_id
1 'polypeptide(L)'
;MARSAQGRLALLADRPLEPLLRLRIESKLKKPLLWWPCEPADIDALLEASEADYRALGELSESFGNSAEAEAAQELSALHLAEQASPVVRLLDATLYDALQDGASDIHFECQLRGMKIRSRIDGVMLDVKTIDGVQAAEQLVSRLKVMAELDIGERRLPQDGRFKL
;
A
#
# COMPACT_ATOMS: atom_id res chain seq x y z
N MET A 1 -14.17 -6.50 -4.38
CA MET A 1 -15.51 -5.90 -4.64
C MET A 1 -15.95 -6.30 -6.03
N ALA A 2 -17.21 -6.70 -6.21
CA ALA A 2 -17.73 -7.09 -7.53
C ALA A 2 -18.60 -5.98 -8.12
N ARG A 3 -18.78 -5.97 -9.45
CA ARG A 3 -19.76 -5.12 -10.12
C ARG A 3 -20.95 -5.97 -10.53
N SER A 4 -22.16 -5.53 -10.19
CA SER A 4 -23.39 -6.10 -10.73
C SER A 4 -23.45 -5.91 -12.25
N ALA A 5 -24.21 -6.74 -12.95
CA ALA A 5 -24.53 -6.59 -14.38
C ALA A 5 -25.10 -5.20 -14.75
N GLN A 6 -25.62 -4.46 -13.76
CA GLN A 6 -26.12 -3.08 -13.92
C GLN A 6 -25.08 -2.01 -13.53
N GLY A 7 -23.80 -2.37 -13.37
CA GLY A 7 -22.70 -1.44 -13.09
C GLY A 7 -22.59 -0.94 -11.64
N ARG A 8 -23.46 -1.41 -10.74
CA ARG A 8 -23.43 -1.07 -9.30
C ARG A 8 -22.35 -1.84 -8.56
N LEU A 9 -21.70 -1.21 -7.58
CA LEU A 9 -20.74 -1.87 -6.71
C LEU A 9 -21.47 -2.77 -5.71
N ALA A 10 -21.05 -4.04 -5.66
CA ALA A 10 -21.55 -5.04 -4.73
C ALA A 10 -20.44 -5.42 -3.74
N LEU A 11 -20.82 -5.46 -2.47
CA LEU A 11 -19.99 -5.98 -1.39
C LEU A 11 -20.43 -7.41 -1.09
N LEU A 12 -19.46 -8.33 -1.18
CA LEU A 12 -19.62 -9.75 -0.95
C LEU A 12 -19.29 -10.04 0.51
N ALA A 13 -20.15 -10.80 1.19
CA ALA A 13 -19.92 -11.21 2.56
C ALA A 13 -20.69 -12.48 2.93
N ASP A 14 -20.14 -13.21 3.87
CA ASP A 14 -20.65 -14.47 4.43
C ASP A 14 -21.68 -14.26 5.56
N ARG A 15 -21.81 -13.02 6.03
CA ARG A 15 -22.63 -12.62 7.18
C ARG A 15 -23.59 -11.49 6.81
N PRO A 16 -24.61 -11.19 7.63
CA PRO A 16 -25.46 -10.02 7.41
C PRO A 16 -24.67 -8.71 7.60
N LEU A 17 -25.06 -7.69 6.83
CA LEU A 17 -24.42 -6.37 6.88
C LEU A 17 -24.77 -5.64 8.17
N GLU A 18 -23.77 -5.33 8.98
CA GLU A 18 -23.95 -4.44 10.11
C GLU A 18 -24.23 -3.00 9.63
N PRO A 19 -25.27 -2.32 10.17
CA PRO A 19 -25.65 -0.98 9.72
C PRO A 19 -24.54 0.07 9.81
N LEU A 20 -23.68 -0.02 10.84
CA LEU A 20 -22.56 0.91 11.02
C LEU A 20 -21.43 0.64 10.01
N LEU A 21 -21.15 -0.63 9.72
CA LEU A 21 -20.18 -1.01 8.70
C LEU A 21 -20.62 -0.54 7.32
N ARG A 22 -21.91 -0.69 7.00
CA ARG A 22 -22.51 -0.17 5.76
C ARG A 22 -22.24 1.32 5.58
N LEU A 23 -22.61 2.11 6.59
CA LEU A 23 -22.51 3.57 6.53
C LEU A 23 -21.05 4.00 6.30
N ARG A 24 -20.10 3.36 6.99
CA ARG A 24 -18.67 3.64 6.85
C ARG A 24 -18.15 3.36 5.44
N ILE A 25 -18.58 2.25 4.83
CA ILE A 25 -18.12 1.87 3.49
C ILE A 25 -18.81 2.71 2.40
N GLU A 26 -20.11 2.99 2.52
CA GLU A 26 -20.83 3.88 1.59
C GLU A 26 -20.28 5.31 1.63
N SER A 27 -19.92 5.81 2.83
CA SER A 27 -19.27 7.10 3.00
C SER A 27 -17.92 7.17 2.28
N LYS A 28 -17.08 6.12 2.42
CA LYS A 28 -15.78 6.04 1.73
C LYS A 28 -15.92 5.96 0.22
N LEU A 29 -16.81 5.11 -0.27
CA LEU A 29 -16.94 4.84 -1.71
C LEU A 29 -17.75 5.89 -2.46
N LYS A 30 -18.41 6.82 -1.75
CA LYS A 30 -19.30 7.87 -2.28
C LYS A 30 -20.34 7.33 -3.27
N LYS A 31 -20.69 6.06 -3.13
CA LYS A 31 -21.59 5.31 -4.03
C LYS A 31 -22.44 4.36 -3.20
N PRO A 32 -23.73 4.19 -3.55
CA PRO A 32 -24.59 3.23 -2.87
C PRO A 32 -24.08 1.81 -3.11
N LEU A 33 -24.07 1.00 -2.05
CA LEU A 33 -23.59 -0.38 -2.11
C LEU A 33 -24.74 -1.37 -2.10
N LEU A 34 -24.62 -2.39 -2.93
CA LEU A 34 -25.44 -3.58 -2.84
C LEU A 34 -24.76 -4.58 -1.91
N TRP A 35 -25.52 -5.15 -0.98
CA TRP A 35 -25.06 -6.28 -0.18
C TRP A 35 -25.39 -7.57 -0.93
N TRP A 36 -24.39 -8.42 -1.10
CA TRP A 36 -24.57 -9.72 -1.72
C TRP A 36 -24.08 -10.81 -0.77
N PRO A 37 -25.00 -11.57 -0.14
CA PRO A 37 -24.61 -12.71 0.66
C PRO A 37 -24.00 -13.79 -0.25
N CYS A 38 -22.87 -14.34 0.15
CA CYS A 38 -22.17 -15.40 -0.57
C CYS A 38 -21.62 -16.43 0.41
N GLU A 39 -21.37 -17.64 -0.07
CA GLU A 39 -20.73 -18.65 0.76
C GLU A 39 -19.27 -18.26 1.02
N PRO A 40 -18.70 -18.60 2.18
CA PRO A 40 -17.28 -18.34 2.48
C PRO A 40 -16.35 -18.84 1.37
N ALA A 41 -16.65 -20.01 0.78
CA ALA A 41 -15.88 -20.59 -0.31
C ALA A 41 -15.84 -19.71 -1.59
N ASP A 42 -16.90 -18.97 -1.88
CA ASP A 42 -16.94 -18.04 -3.02
C ASP A 42 -16.08 -16.79 -2.76
N ILE A 43 -16.06 -16.34 -1.49
CA ILE A 43 -15.19 -15.23 -1.05
C ILE A 43 -13.74 -15.67 -1.16
N ASP A 44 -13.42 -16.86 -0.64
CA ASP A 44 -12.08 -17.43 -0.68
C ASP A 44 -11.61 -17.61 -2.12
N ALA A 45 -12.43 -18.18 -3.00
CA ALA A 45 -12.10 -18.33 -4.42
C ALA A 45 -11.87 -16.99 -5.13
N LEU A 46 -12.66 -15.96 -4.81
CA LEU A 46 -12.46 -14.61 -5.35
C LEU A 46 -11.18 -13.96 -4.79
N LEU A 47 -10.92 -14.16 -3.50
CA LEU A 47 -9.70 -13.68 -2.85
C LEU A 47 -8.49 -14.36 -3.46
N GLU A 48 -8.49 -15.68 -3.64
CA GLU A 48 -7.45 -16.46 -4.31
C GLU A 48 -7.21 -15.99 -5.76
N ALA A 49 -8.29 -15.72 -6.50
CA ALA A 49 -8.18 -15.18 -7.86
C ALA A 49 -7.57 -13.78 -7.89
N SER A 50 -7.90 -12.92 -6.92
CA SER A 50 -7.28 -11.59 -6.76
C SER A 50 -5.90 -11.63 -6.10
N GLU A 51 -5.62 -12.69 -5.35
CA GLU A 51 -4.32 -12.98 -4.77
C GLU A 51 -3.32 -13.32 -5.85
N ALA A 52 -3.68 -13.79 -7.05
CA ALA A 52 -2.70 -13.94 -8.13
C ALA A 52 -2.02 -12.59 -8.46
N ASP A 53 -2.77 -11.48 -8.43
CA ASP A 53 -2.25 -10.12 -8.65
C ASP A 53 -1.49 -9.59 -7.41
N TYR A 54 -1.95 -9.92 -6.19
CA TYR A 54 -1.30 -9.51 -4.94
C TYR A 54 -0.12 -10.40 -4.51
N ARG A 55 -0.09 -11.67 -4.88
CA ARG A 55 1.02 -12.63 -4.65
C ARG A 55 2.19 -12.29 -5.53
N ALA A 56 2.00 -11.74 -6.73
CA ALA A 56 3.12 -11.13 -7.44
C ALA A 56 3.81 -10.07 -6.56
N LEU A 57 3.05 -9.18 -5.90
CA LEU A 57 3.58 -8.20 -4.93
C LEU A 57 4.06 -8.81 -3.61
N GLY A 58 3.45 -9.91 -3.14
CA GLY A 58 3.80 -10.63 -1.91
C GLY A 58 5.06 -11.49 -2.04
N GLU A 59 5.23 -12.22 -3.14
CA GLU A 59 6.43 -12.96 -3.51
C GLU A 59 7.61 -12.00 -3.73
N LEU A 60 7.36 -10.79 -4.25
CA LEU A 60 8.36 -9.72 -4.28
C LEU A 60 8.74 -9.28 -2.86
N SER A 61 7.76 -9.17 -1.95
CA SER A 61 7.98 -8.89 -0.52
C SER A 61 8.86 -9.95 0.16
N GLU A 62 8.63 -11.24 -0.14
CA GLU A 62 9.44 -12.36 0.38
C GLU A 62 10.82 -12.46 -0.30
N SER A 63 10.91 -12.11 -1.58
CA SER A 63 12.16 -12.07 -2.35
C SER A 63 13.15 -11.01 -1.82
N PHE A 64 12.65 -9.94 -1.19
CA PHE A 64 13.49 -8.98 -0.45
C PHE A 64 14.18 -9.56 0.79
N GLY A 65 13.70 -10.70 1.31
CA GLY A 65 14.37 -11.42 2.39
C GLY A 65 15.64 -12.15 1.95
N ASN A 66 15.88 -12.31 0.64
CA ASN A 66 16.86 -13.27 0.12
C ASN A 66 17.85 -12.74 -0.93
N SER A 67 17.83 -11.45 -1.25
CA SER A 67 18.72 -10.86 -2.26
C SER A 67 19.68 -9.83 -1.65
N ALA A 68 20.75 -10.35 -1.05
CA ALA A 68 21.94 -9.55 -0.78
C ALA A 68 22.74 -9.37 -2.08
N GLU A 69 23.36 -8.18 -2.19
CA GLU A 69 24.43 -7.78 -3.13
C GLU A 69 24.00 -7.19 -4.49
N ALA A 70 24.05 -5.86 -4.61
CA ALA A 70 25.12 -5.15 -5.34
C ALA A 70 24.82 -3.64 -5.47
N GLU A 71 25.86 -2.83 -5.29
CA GLU A 71 25.92 -1.36 -5.45
C GLU A 71 25.64 -0.91 -6.90
N ALA A 72 25.10 0.30 -7.06
CA ALA A 72 25.79 1.45 -7.68
C ALA A 72 24.82 2.61 -7.91
N ALA A 73 25.27 3.81 -7.55
CA ALA A 73 24.62 5.07 -7.88
C ALA A 73 24.66 5.32 -9.39
N GLN A 74 23.52 5.63 -10.01
CA GLN A 74 23.46 6.31 -11.31
C GLN A 74 22.10 6.98 -11.52
N GLU A 75 22.14 8.25 -11.92
CA GLU A 75 21.00 9.08 -12.36
C GLU A 75 20.22 8.37 -13.47
N LEU A 76 18.90 8.28 -13.36
CA LEU A 76 18.05 7.73 -14.42
C LEU A 76 16.71 8.45 -14.52
N SER A 77 16.34 8.79 -15.76
CA SER A 77 15.11 9.47 -16.18
C SER A 77 13.83 8.78 -15.68
N ALA A 78 12.90 9.60 -15.16
CA ALA A 78 11.66 9.20 -14.48
C ALA A 78 10.70 8.33 -15.31
N LEU A 79 10.80 8.32 -16.64
CA LEU A 79 9.91 7.55 -17.52
C LEU A 79 10.43 6.12 -17.79
N HIS A 80 11.74 5.88 -17.70
CA HIS A 80 12.31 4.53 -17.91
C HIS A 80 12.29 3.67 -16.63
N LEU A 81 12.23 4.34 -15.47
CA LEU A 81 12.16 3.69 -14.16
C LEU A 81 10.82 2.99 -13.88
N ALA A 82 9.72 3.35 -14.55
CA ALA A 82 8.40 2.74 -14.28
C ALA A 82 8.28 1.29 -14.80
N GLU A 83 8.94 0.95 -15.92
CA GLU A 83 8.94 -0.42 -16.47
C GLU A 83 9.95 -1.35 -15.79
N GLN A 84 10.97 -0.80 -15.11
CA GLN A 84 11.99 -1.55 -14.35
C GLN A 84 12.03 -1.19 -12.86
N ALA A 85 10.96 -0.59 -12.33
CA ALA A 85 10.91 -0.11 -10.97
C ALA A 85 11.22 -1.25 -10.00
N SER A 86 12.19 -1.04 -9.10
CA SER A 86 12.45 -2.00 -8.05
C SER A 86 11.15 -2.23 -7.26
N PRO A 87 10.91 -3.43 -6.73
CA PRO A 87 9.60 -3.70 -6.14
C PRO A 87 9.31 -2.84 -4.89
N VAL A 88 10.34 -2.27 -4.26
CA VAL A 88 10.22 -1.26 -3.20
C VAL A 88 9.64 0.05 -3.72
N VAL A 89 10.05 0.49 -4.92
CA VAL A 89 9.47 1.68 -5.57
C VAL A 89 8.00 1.45 -5.84
N ARG A 90 7.64 0.29 -6.42
CA ARG A 90 6.23 -0.06 -6.65
C ARG A 90 5.41 -0.12 -5.37
N LEU A 91 5.98 -0.69 -4.30
CA LEU A 91 5.33 -0.74 -3.00
C LEU A 91 5.08 0.65 -2.42
N LEU A 92 6.06 1.55 -2.52
CA LEU A 92 5.92 2.93 -2.06
C LEU A 92 4.85 3.67 -2.88
N ASP A 93 4.93 3.60 -4.19
CA ASP A 93 3.99 4.28 -5.09
C ASP A 93 2.55 3.78 -4.86
N ALA A 94 2.36 2.47 -4.71
CA ALA A 94 1.06 1.89 -4.35
C ALA A 94 0.57 2.38 -2.98
N THR A 95 1.45 2.43 -1.98
CA THR A 95 1.10 2.91 -0.63
C THR A 95 0.68 4.39 -0.66
N LEU A 96 1.39 5.23 -1.39
CA LEU A 96 1.05 6.65 -1.53
C LEU A 96 -0.27 6.83 -2.30
N TYR A 97 -0.48 6.04 -3.35
CA TYR A 97 -1.73 6.04 -4.11
C TYR A 97 -2.93 5.63 -3.25
N ASP A 98 -2.82 4.53 -2.51
CA ASP A 98 -3.88 4.04 -1.62
C ASP A 98 -4.22 5.08 -0.55
N ALA A 99 -3.21 5.70 0.07
CA ALA A 99 -3.42 6.76 1.05
C ALA A 99 -4.12 8.00 0.45
N LEU A 100 -3.77 8.37 -0.79
CA LEU A 100 -4.46 9.46 -1.50
C LEU A 100 -5.93 9.12 -1.77
N GLN A 101 -6.21 7.89 -2.21
CA GLN A 101 -7.58 7.44 -2.49
C GLN A 101 -8.44 7.31 -1.23
N ASP A 102 -7.82 6.89 -0.12
CA ASP A 102 -8.47 6.85 1.19
C ASP A 102 -8.65 8.24 1.82
N GLY A 103 -8.10 9.30 1.21
CA GLY A 103 -8.16 10.65 1.76
C GLY A 103 -7.37 10.82 3.05
N ALA A 104 -6.25 10.10 3.20
CA ALA A 104 -5.39 10.21 4.37
C ALA A 104 -4.75 11.62 4.47
N SER A 105 -4.74 12.19 5.66
CA SER A 105 -4.08 13.48 5.93
C SER A 105 -2.57 13.32 6.18
N ASP A 106 -2.18 12.19 6.76
CA ASP A 106 -0.80 11.88 7.13
C ASP A 106 -0.51 10.41 6.86
N ILE A 107 0.71 10.11 6.43
CA ILE A 107 1.23 8.76 6.29
C ILE A 107 2.48 8.67 7.17
N HIS A 108 2.50 7.68 8.06
CA HIS A 108 3.58 7.42 8.99
C HIS A 108 4.31 6.15 8.57
N PHE A 109 5.57 6.30 8.18
CA PHE A 109 6.49 5.19 7.94
C PHE A 109 7.37 5.02 9.18
N GLU A 110 7.14 3.96 9.96
CA GLU A 110 7.82 3.71 11.23
C GLU A 110 8.76 2.52 11.14
N CYS A 111 10.06 2.79 11.09
CA CYS A 111 11.07 1.75 11.16
C CYS A 111 11.07 1.09 12.54
N GLN A 112 11.07 -0.23 12.56
CA GLN A 112 11.11 -1.09 13.74
C GLN A 112 12.30 -2.05 13.65
N LEU A 113 12.62 -2.72 14.75
CA LEU A 113 13.73 -3.69 14.79
C LEU A 113 13.61 -4.83 13.77
N ARG A 114 12.39 -5.18 13.35
CA ARG A 114 12.13 -6.28 12.40
C ARG A 114 11.75 -5.81 11.00
N GLY A 115 11.63 -4.51 10.75
CA GLY A 115 11.16 -4.00 9.48
C GLY A 115 10.50 -2.63 9.63
N MET A 116 9.30 -2.46 9.07
CA MET A 116 8.59 -1.18 9.08
C MET A 116 7.09 -1.39 9.30
N LYS A 117 6.48 -0.46 10.03
CA LYS A 117 5.03 -0.34 10.15
C LYS A 117 4.57 0.93 9.44
N ILE A 118 3.55 0.81 8.60
CA ILE A 118 2.94 1.92 7.87
C ILE A 118 1.57 2.18 8.47
N ARG A 119 1.34 3.42 8.90
CA ARG A 119 0.07 3.89 9.46
C ARG A 119 -0.41 5.10 8.69
N SER A 120 -1.72 5.27 8.57
CA SER A 120 -2.31 6.44 7.92
C SER A 120 -3.34 7.10 8.83
N ARG A 121 -3.37 8.43 8.82
CA ARG A 121 -4.41 9.21 9.51
C ARG A 121 -5.54 9.44 8.53
N ILE A 122 -6.68 8.82 8.76
CA ILE A 122 -7.87 8.94 7.93
C ILE A 122 -8.99 9.50 8.81
N ASP A 123 -9.56 10.65 8.42
CA ASP A 123 -10.58 11.37 9.18
C ASP A 123 -10.20 11.59 10.66
N GLY A 124 -8.92 11.92 10.89
CA GLY A 124 -8.37 12.17 12.24
C GLY A 124 -7.95 10.92 13.02
N VAL A 125 -8.33 9.72 12.56
CA VAL A 125 -8.04 8.46 13.24
C VAL A 125 -6.79 7.81 12.66
N MET A 126 -5.87 7.37 13.53
CA MET A 126 -4.66 6.63 13.14
C MET A 126 -4.99 5.15 12.93
N LEU A 127 -4.68 4.61 11.75
CA LEU A 127 -4.95 3.23 11.37
C LEU A 127 -3.67 2.53 10.91
N ASP A 128 -3.51 1.28 11.30
CA ASP A 128 -2.44 0.42 10.80
C ASP A 128 -2.82 -0.07 9.39
N VAL A 129 -1.99 0.25 8.39
CA VAL A 129 -2.27 -0.03 6.98
C VAL A 129 -1.48 -1.23 6.48
N LYS A 130 -0.19 -1.29 6.83
CA LYS A 130 0.70 -2.36 6.35
C LYS A 130 1.85 -2.58 7.33
N THR A 131 2.29 -3.82 7.42
CA THR A 131 3.56 -4.20 8.05
C THR A 131 4.47 -4.76 6.98
N ILE A 132 5.73 -4.36 7.01
CA ILE A 132 6.77 -4.80 6.09
C ILE A 132 7.85 -5.46 6.94
N ASP A 133 8.12 -6.72 6.66
CA ASP A 133 9.18 -7.46 7.32
C ASP A 133 10.52 -7.23 6.62
N GLY A 134 11.60 -7.24 7.41
CA GLY A 134 12.95 -7.03 6.93
C GLY A 134 13.42 -5.58 7.07
N VAL A 135 14.51 -5.39 7.83
CA VAL A 135 15.13 -4.08 8.03
C VAL A 135 15.64 -3.49 6.70
N GLN A 136 16.14 -4.33 5.79
CA GLN A 136 16.63 -3.89 4.48
C GLN A 136 15.53 -3.24 3.63
N ALA A 137 14.35 -3.86 3.55
CA ALA A 137 13.20 -3.30 2.84
C ALA A 137 12.75 -1.95 3.45
N ALA A 138 12.73 -1.86 4.78
CA ALA A 138 12.45 -0.63 5.50
C ALA A 138 13.45 0.49 5.16
N GLU A 139 14.75 0.19 5.13
CA GLU A 139 15.79 1.15 4.78
C GLU A 139 15.72 1.59 3.31
N GLN A 140 15.41 0.67 2.40
CA GLN A 140 15.21 0.98 0.99
C GLN A 140 14.02 1.93 0.78
N LEU A 141 12.91 1.75 1.53
CA LEU A 141 11.77 2.67 1.50
C LEU A 141 12.15 4.08 1.99
N VAL A 142 12.88 4.17 3.11
CA VAL A 142 13.36 5.46 3.62
C VAL A 142 14.28 6.14 2.59
N SER A 143 15.20 5.39 2.00
CA SER A 143 16.10 5.91 0.96
C SER A 143 15.32 6.43 -0.24
N ARG A 144 14.30 5.70 -0.70
CA ARG A 144 13.46 6.12 -1.82
C ARG A 144 12.66 7.39 -1.49
N LEU A 145 12.07 7.49 -0.30
CA LEU A 145 11.39 8.69 0.17
C LEU A 145 12.33 9.90 0.18
N LYS A 146 13.55 9.71 0.68
CA LYS A 146 14.59 10.76 0.66
C LYS A 146 14.93 11.21 -0.75
N VAL A 147 15.13 10.26 -1.68
CA VAL A 147 15.39 10.58 -3.10
C VAL A 147 14.24 11.39 -3.70
N MET A 148 12.99 10.96 -3.50
CA MET A 148 11.81 11.64 -4.04
C MET A 148 11.70 13.08 -3.54
N ALA A 149 12.09 13.33 -2.29
CA ALA A 149 12.06 14.63 -1.64
C ALA A 149 13.37 15.43 -1.76
N GLU A 150 14.32 14.99 -2.60
CA GLU A 150 15.63 15.63 -2.80
C GLU A 150 16.45 15.79 -1.50
N LEU A 151 16.35 14.82 -0.59
CA LEU A 151 17.03 14.80 0.71
C LEU A 151 18.34 14.01 0.67
N ASP A 152 19.23 14.28 1.64
CA ASP A 152 20.50 13.56 1.78
C ASP A 152 20.26 12.14 2.31
N ILE A 153 20.55 11.14 1.47
CA ILE A 153 20.43 9.72 1.78
C ILE A 153 21.41 9.29 2.87
N GLY A 154 22.63 9.84 2.87
CA GLY A 154 23.71 9.49 3.80
C GLY A 154 23.51 10.03 5.21
N GLU A 155 22.83 11.16 5.37
CA GLU A 155 22.59 11.74 6.70
C GLU A 155 21.38 11.10 7.40
N ARG A 156 21.61 10.49 8.57
CA ARG A 156 20.60 9.74 9.34
C ARG A 156 20.45 10.23 10.78
N ARG A 157 21.27 11.20 11.20
CA ARG A 157 21.36 11.67 12.60
C ARG A 157 20.57 12.95 12.82
N LEU A 158 20.40 13.75 11.76
CA LEU A 158 19.68 15.03 11.81
C LEU A 158 18.31 14.92 11.15
N PRO A 159 17.28 15.61 11.69
CA PRO A 159 15.99 15.76 11.01
C PRO A 159 16.17 16.42 9.64
N GLN A 160 15.36 15.99 8.67
CA GLN A 160 15.35 16.53 7.31
C GLN A 160 13.90 16.76 6.86
N ASP A 161 13.66 17.90 6.21
CA ASP A 161 12.37 18.31 5.68
C ASP A 161 12.47 18.51 4.18
N GLY A 162 11.60 17.86 3.42
CA GLY A 162 11.57 17.91 1.98
C GLY A 162 10.15 18.04 1.45
N ARG A 163 10.05 18.28 0.14
CA ARG A 163 8.76 18.32 -0.57
C ARG A 163 8.95 17.69 -1.92
N PHE A 164 7.95 16.94 -2.35
CA PHE A 164 7.91 16.35 -3.68
C PHE A 164 6.52 16.49 -4.26
N LYS A 165 6.40 16.29 -5.57
CA LYS A 165 5.13 16.25 -6.28
C LYS A 165 4.90 14.82 -6.77
N LEU A 166 3.70 14.31 -6.52
CA LEU A 166 3.19 13.05 -7.06
C LEU A 166 2.49 13.30 -8.39
#